data_AF-A0A175W714-F1
#
_entry.id   AF-A0A175W714-F1
#
_cell.length_a   1.000
_cell.length_b   1.000
_cell.length_c   1.000
_cell.angle_alpha   90.00
_cell.angle_beta   90.00
_cell.angle_gamma   90.00
#
_symmetry.space_group_name_H-M   'P 1'
#
loop_
_entity.id
_entity.type
_entity.pdbx_description
1 polymer ?
#
loop_
_entity_poly.entity_id
_entity_poly.type
_entity_poly.pdbx_seq_one_letter_code
_entity_poly.pdbx_strand_id
1 'polypeptide(L)'
;MASLNISRDTPFRANLKCFIICFLMSLANVQYGYDTAVIAAFQAMRGFLRVFGYRDPSLPSGWGIEPTHQQLITSFMNVGTIGIWAGSVIGFVGFGVQMGTDTVAGVCVGRTLVGVCNAFYITFANAYVSESAPRHLRAVMGGLFGIMPTIGGMLGTVTVYLAKGIDNQLCYQIPLACLFFFPTVLCVMAVFIPESPRGRAQREKAEAAR
;
A
#
# COMPACT_ATOMS: atom_id res chain seq x y z
N MET A 1 -16.83 39.74 26.60
CA MET A 1 -17.11 38.47 25.88
C MET A 1 -17.04 38.69 24.37
N ALA A 2 -15.89 39.12 23.85
CA ALA A 2 -15.67 39.03 22.41
C ALA A 2 -15.49 37.54 22.13
N SER A 3 -16.56 36.90 21.65
CA SER A 3 -16.46 35.62 20.99
C SER A 3 -15.35 35.77 19.95
N LEU A 4 -14.19 35.18 20.24
CA LEU A 4 -13.20 34.88 19.22
C LEU A 4 -13.88 33.90 18.28
N ASN A 5 -14.70 34.45 17.38
CA ASN A 5 -14.94 33.92 16.05
C ASN A 5 -13.58 33.95 15.36
N ILE A 6 -12.67 33.08 15.81
CA ILE A 6 -11.70 32.45 14.93
C ILE A 6 -12.62 31.72 13.97
N SER A 7 -13.01 32.41 12.90
CA SER A 7 -13.54 31.78 11.71
C SER A 7 -12.46 30.77 11.34
N ARG A 8 -12.70 29.53 11.77
CA ARG A 8 -11.76 28.43 11.78
C ARG A 8 -11.65 27.81 10.39
N ASP A 9 -12.18 28.53 9.41
CA ASP A 9 -12.20 28.25 8.00
C ASP A 9 -11.01 28.98 7.38
N THR A 10 -9.80 28.57 7.76
CA THR A 10 -8.63 28.88 6.94
C THR A 10 -8.96 28.44 5.50
N PRO A 11 -8.88 29.33 4.50
CA PRO A 11 -9.40 29.05 3.16
C PRO A 11 -8.75 27.79 2.58
N PHE A 12 -9.49 27.02 1.77
CA PHE A 12 -9.03 25.77 1.16
C PHE A 12 -7.63 25.89 0.51
N ARG A 13 -7.32 27.05 -0.10
CA ARG A 13 -6.00 27.35 -0.68
C ARG A 13 -4.85 27.34 0.34
N ALA A 14 -5.08 27.78 1.58
CA ALA A 14 -4.06 27.74 2.64
C ALA A 14 -3.74 26.29 3.04
N ASN A 15 -4.74 25.42 3.02
CA ASN A 15 -4.59 23.99 3.33
C ASN A 15 -4.33 23.13 2.08
N LEU A 16 -4.29 23.70 0.88
CA LEU A 16 -4.16 22.95 -0.37
C LEU A 16 -2.84 22.15 -0.43
N LYS A 17 -1.75 22.70 0.11
CA LYS A 17 -0.48 21.97 0.21
C LYS A 17 -0.63 20.71 1.07
N CYS A 18 -1.28 20.83 2.23
CA CYS A 18 -1.56 19.68 3.11
C CYS A 18 -2.51 18.69 2.42
N PHE A 19 -3.55 19.18 1.75
CA PHE A 19 -4.49 18.35 0.99
C PHE A 19 -3.79 17.56 -0.12
N ILE A 20 -2.93 18.19 -0.93
CA ILE A 20 -2.15 17.54 -1.98
C ILE A 20 -1.24 16.48 -1.37
N ILE A 21 -0.52 16.79 -0.29
CA ILE A 21 0.38 15.81 0.33
C ILE A 21 -0.42 14.61 0.90
N CYS A 22 -1.55 14.84 1.58
CA CYS A 22 -2.40 13.77 2.08
C CYS A 22 -3.02 12.93 0.95
N PHE A 23 -3.40 13.56 -0.16
CA PHE A 23 -3.85 12.86 -1.36
C PHE A 23 -2.74 11.98 -1.95
N LEU A 24 -1.51 12.50 -2.06
CA LEU A 24 -0.35 11.74 -2.51
C LEU A 24 -0.02 10.58 -1.57
N MET A 25 -0.13 10.76 -0.26
CA MET A 25 0.02 9.65 0.70
C MET A 25 -1.11 8.63 0.62
N SER A 26 -2.30 9.05 0.21
CA SER A 26 -3.40 8.13 -0.03
C SER A 26 -3.17 7.26 -1.28
N LEU A 27 -2.26 7.62 -2.18
CA LEU A 27 -1.81 6.74 -3.27
C LEU A 27 -1.19 5.44 -2.75
N ALA A 28 -0.62 5.45 -1.55
CA ALA A 28 -0.11 4.24 -0.90
C ALA A 28 -1.23 3.23 -0.59
N ASN A 29 -2.47 3.69 -0.44
CA ASN A 29 -3.64 2.83 -0.26
C ASN A 29 -4.20 2.34 -1.60
N VAL A 30 -3.99 3.09 -2.68
CA VAL A 30 -4.29 2.60 -4.05
C VAL A 30 -3.44 1.37 -4.35
N GLN A 31 -2.16 1.39 -3.95
CA GLN A 31 -1.29 0.21 -4.07
C GLN A 31 -1.86 -1.02 -3.33
N TYR A 32 -2.33 -0.85 -2.09
CA TYR A 32 -2.95 -1.94 -1.34
C TYR A 32 -4.22 -2.49 -2.03
N GLY A 33 -5.08 -1.60 -2.53
CA GLY A 33 -6.25 -1.99 -3.30
C GLY A 33 -5.90 -2.75 -4.58
N TYR A 34 -4.88 -2.28 -5.29
CA TYR A 34 -4.40 -2.93 -6.51
C TYR A 34 -3.88 -4.34 -6.21
N ASP A 35 -3.03 -4.49 -5.18
CA ASP A 35 -2.45 -5.78 -4.81
C ASP A 35 -3.53 -6.80 -4.42
N THR A 36 -4.52 -6.41 -3.61
CA THR A 36 -5.61 -7.31 -3.21
C THR A 36 -6.44 -7.79 -4.40
N ALA A 37 -6.74 -6.91 -5.37
CA ALA A 37 -7.46 -7.28 -6.59
C ALA A 37 -6.65 -8.24 -7.49
N VAL A 38 -5.35 -7.97 -7.67
CA VAL A 38 -4.47 -8.83 -8.47
C VAL A 38 -4.30 -10.21 -7.83
N ILE A 39 -4.17 -10.29 -6.50
CA ILE A 39 -4.13 -11.57 -5.77
C ILE A 39 -5.39 -12.40 -6.02
N ALA A 40 -6.55 -11.79 -5.82
CA ALA A 40 -7.82 -12.49 -6.01
C ALA A 40 -7.97 -13.02 -7.44
N ALA A 41 -7.46 -12.28 -8.42
CA ALA A 41 -7.46 -12.70 -9.81
C ALA A 41 -6.51 -13.87 -10.12
N PHE A 42 -5.33 -13.93 -9.48
CA PHE A 42 -4.35 -15.01 -9.72
C PHE A 42 -4.92 -16.39 -9.44
N GLN A 43 -5.79 -16.50 -8.43
CA GLN A 43 -6.46 -17.76 -8.11
C GLN A 43 -7.36 -18.27 -9.25
N ALA A 44 -7.79 -17.40 -10.17
CA ALA A 44 -8.62 -17.75 -11.32
C ALA A 44 -7.83 -17.81 -12.66
N MET A 45 -6.59 -17.36 -12.70
CA MET A 45 -5.79 -17.31 -13.93
C MET A 45 -5.23 -18.69 -14.30
N ARG A 46 -5.56 -19.16 -15.51
CA ARG A 46 -5.09 -20.46 -16.01
C ARG A 46 -3.56 -20.59 -16.02
N GLY A 47 -2.83 -19.54 -16.41
CA GLY A 47 -1.37 -19.58 -16.42
C GLY A 47 -0.77 -19.66 -15.01
N PHE A 48 -1.37 -19.00 -14.01
CA PHE A 48 -0.96 -19.12 -12.61
C PHE A 48 -1.24 -20.53 -12.07
N LEU A 49 -2.42 -21.08 -12.34
CA LEU A 49 -2.81 -22.44 -11.93
C LEU A 49 -1.96 -23.53 -12.57
N ARG A 50 -1.46 -23.32 -13.81
CA ARG A 50 -0.55 -24.27 -14.47
C ARG A 50 0.84 -24.35 -13.80
N VAL A 51 1.31 -23.26 -13.20
CA VAL A 51 2.64 -23.18 -12.57
C VAL A 51 2.57 -23.56 -11.08
N PHE A 52 1.61 -23.02 -10.34
CA PHE A 52 1.54 -23.15 -8.88
C PHE A 52 0.50 -24.16 -8.39
N GLY A 53 -0.28 -24.73 -9.29
CA GLY A 53 -1.37 -25.61 -8.94
C GLY A 53 -0.98 -27.10 -8.83
N TYR A 54 -1.46 -27.77 -7.78
CA TYR A 54 -1.67 -29.22 -7.75
C TYR A 54 -3.07 -29.63 -8.24
N ARG A 55 -3.14 -30.55 -9.20
CA ARG A 55 -4.39 -31.08 -9.75
C ARG A 55 -5.09 -31.97 -8.69
N ASP A 56 -6.12 -31.46 -8.02
CA ASP A 56 -6.96 -32.27 -7.12
C ASP A 56 -8.44 -32.24 -7.56
N PRO A 57 -9.03 -33.39 -7.96
CA PRO A 57 -10.42 -33.48 -8.42
C PRO A 57 -11.49 -33.44 -7.30
N SER A 58 -11.13 -33.23 -6.04
CA SER A 58 -12.04 -33.41 -4.88
C SER A 58 -12.76 -32.14 -4.36
N LEU A 59 -12.45 -30.95 -4.87
CA LEU A 59 -13.02 -29.67 -4.37
C LEU A 59 -13.76 -28.89 -5.48
N PRO A 60 -14.90 -28.22 -5.19
CA PRO A 60 -15.65 -27.44 -6.19
C PRO A 60 -14.83 -26.32 -6.86
N SER A 61 -13.77 -25.85 -6.21
CA SER A 61 -12.81 -24.89 -6.76
C SER A 61 -11.36 -25.41 -6.78
N GLY A 62 -11.09 -26.68 -6.43
CA GLY A 62 -9.80 -27.38 -6.64
C GLY A 62 -8.52 -26.83 -6.00
N TRP A 63 -8.54 -25.72 -5.24
CA TRP A 63 -7.34 -25.03 -4.74
C TRP A 63 -7.49 -24.58 -3.28
N GLY A 64 -6.43 -24.72 -2.47
CA GLY A 64 -6.40 -24.25 -1.08
C GLY A 64 -5.03 -23.68 -0.71
N ILE A 65 -5.01 -22.61 0.12
CA ILE A 65 -3.80 -21.95 0.62
C ILE A 65 -3.96 -21.70 2.13
N GLU A 66 -2.92 -22.01 2.91
CA GLU A 66 -2.87 -21.83 4.36
C GLU A 66 -2.43 -20.40 4.74
N PRO A 67 -3.14 -19.73 5.68
CA PRO A 67 -2.72 -18.45 6.22
C PRO A 67 -1.81 -18.64 7.44
N THR A 68 -0.54 -18.25 7.36
CA THR A 68 0.31 -18.12 8.55
C THR A 68 1.21 -16.89 8.44
N HIS A 69 1.42 -16.24 9.59
CA HIS A 69 2.29 -15.09 9.90
C HIS A 69 1.64 -13.70 9.81
N GLN A 70 0.98 -13.30 10.91
CA GLN A 70 0.40 -11.94 11.11
C GLN A 70 1.00 -11.16 12.31
N GLN A 71 2.14 -11.57 12.86
CA GLN A 71 2.71 -10.95 14.08
C GLN A 71 3.92 -10.01 13.85
N LEU A 72 4.53 -10.00 12.66
CA LEU A 72 5.69 -9.13 12.37
C LEU A 72 5.32 -7.65 12.19
N ILE A 73 4.03 -7.35 11.92
CA ILE A 73 3.56 -6.03 11.46
C ILE A 73 3.70 -4.94 12.53
N THR A 74 3.56 -5.26 13.82
CA THR A 74 3.59 -4.27 14.90
C THR A 74 5.00 -3.81 15.29
N SER A 75 6.02 -4.63 15.09
CA SER A 75 7.39 -4.34 15.56
C SER A 75 8.07 -3.22 14.75
N PHE A 76 7.74 -3.08 13.48
CA PHE A 76 8.36 -2.08 12.61
C PHE A 76 7.73 -0.67 12.68
N MET A 77 6.68 -0.50 13.50
CA MET A 77 5.90 0.74 13.64
C MET A 77 6.72 1.95 14.16
N ASN A 78 7.88 1.73 14.79
CA ASN A 78 8.62 2.77 15.51
C ASN A 78 9.62 3.60 14.69
N VAL A 79 9.76 3.40 13.37
CA VAL A 79 10.72 4.18 12.56
C VAL A 79 9.99 5.05 11.53
N GLY A 80 9.52 6.21 12.01
CA GLY A 80 8.57 7.13 11.36
C GLY A 80 8.98 7.89 10.10
N THR A 81 10.04 7.49 9.38
CA THR A 81 10.32 7.99 8.00
C THR A 81 11.16 7.01 7.17
N ILE A 82 11.96 6.18 7.84
CA ILE A 82 12.56 4.99 7.21
C ILE A 82 11.47 3.97 6.83
N GLY A 83 10.28 4.02 7.43
CA GLY A 83 9.18 3.10 7.14
C GLY A 83 8.72 3.06 5.69
N ILE A 84 8.58 4.20 4.98
CA ILE A 84 8.24 4.17 3.55
C ILE A 84 9.39 3.57 2.77
N TRP A 85 10.62 4.05 2.96
CA TRP A 85 11.79 3.54 2.22
C TRP A 85 12.04 2.05 2.46
N ALA A 86 12.00 1.62 3.72
CA ALA A 86 12.11 0.21 4.10
C ALA A 86 10.94 -0.59 3.53
N GLY A 87 9.70 -0.08 3.66
CA GLY A 87 8.52 -0.68 3.05
C GLY A 87 8.68 -0.84 1.54
N SER A 88 9.15 0.19 0.83
CA SER A 88 9.38 0.16 -0.61
C SER A 88 10.47 -0.82 -1.01
N VAL A 89 11.59 -0.87 -0.31
CA VAL A 89 12.66 -1.85 -0.58
C VAL A 89 12.14 -3.27 -0.36
N ILE A 90 11.45 -3.53 0.75
CA ILE A 90 10.81 -4.82 1.04
C ILE A 90 9.78 -5.16 -0.06
N GLY A 91 9.02 -4.16 -0.51
CA GLY A 91 8.06 -4.30 -1.61
C GLY A 91 8.73 -4.70 -2.91
N PHE A 92 9.77 -3.98 -3.34
CA PHE A 92 10.55 -4.30 -4.54
C PHE A 92 11.12 -5.72 -4.51
N VAL A 93 11.67 -6.13 -3.37
CA VAL A 93 12.15 -7.50 -3.17
C VAL A 93 10.99 -8.49 -3.24
N GLY A 94 9.87 -8.22 -2.57
CA GLY A 94 8.69 -9.08 -2.58
C GLY A 94 8.06 -9.25 -3.97
N PHE A 95 7.97 -8.18 -4.77
CA PHE A 95 7.49 -8.25 -6.15
C PHE A 95 8.49 -8.98 -7.06
N GLY A 96 9.80 -8.73 -6.89
CA GLY A 96 10.85 -9.40 -7.66
C GLY A 96 10.90 -10.90 -7.39
N VAL A 97 10.82 -11.30 -6.12
CA VAL A 97 10.76 -12.72 -5.71
C VAL A 97 9.54 -13.40 -6.33
N GLN A 98 8.38 -12.75 -6.36
CA GLN A 98 7.17 -13.32 -6.98
C GLN A 98 7.26 -13.44 -8.50
N MET A 99 7.97 -12.53 -9.17
CA MET A 99 8.15 -12.62 -10.62
C MET A 99 9.15 -13.70 -11.03
N GLY A 100 10.17 -13.95 -10.21
CA GLY A 100 11.28 -14.87 -10.51
C GLY A 100 11.14 -16.28 -9.92
N THR A 101 10.11 -16.54 -9.10
CA THR A 101 9.88 -17.87 -8.51
C THR A 101 8.84 -18.65 -9.29
N ASP A 102 9.15 -19.93 -9.57
CA ASP A 102 8.18 -20.92 -10.07
C ASP A 102 7.67 -21.84 -8.95
N THR A 103 8.17 -21.66 -7.72
CA THR A 103 7.76 -22.47 -6.56
C THR A 103 6.68 -21.79 -5.74
N VAL A 104 5.72 -22.57 -5.24
CA VAL A 104 4.67 -22.11 -4.33
C VAL A 104 5.29 -21.47 -3.08
N ALA A 105 6.34 -22.08 -2.51
CA ALA A 105 7.04 -21.53 -1.35
C ALA A 105 7.63 -20.14 -1.62
N GLY A 106 8.24 -19.93 -2.79
CA GLY A 106 8.76 -18.60 -3.16
C GLY A 106 7.66 -17.56 -3.34
N VAL A 107 6.49 -17.93 -3.89
CA VAL A 107 5.33 -17.03 -3.95
C VAL A 107 4.85 -16.67 -2.55
N CYS A 108 4.76 -17.65 -1.64
CA CYS A 108 4.39 -17.41 -0.24
C CYS A 108 5.34 -16.42 0.45
N VAL A 109 6.66 -16.63 0.33
CA VAL A 109 7.67 -15.71 0.89
C VAL A 109 7.52 -14.31 0.29
N GLY A 110 7.42 -14.22 -1.04
CA GLY A 110 7.22 -12.95 -1.72
C GLY A 110 5.93 -12.24 -1.30
N ARG A 111 4.85 -12.99 -1.07
CA ARG A 111 3.57 -12.47 -0.56
C ARG A 111 3.65 -11.99 0.87
N THR A 112 4.36 -12.69 1.75
CA THR A 112 4.60 -12.21 3.12
C THR A 112 5.36 -10.88 3.10
N LEU A 113 6.39 -10.75 2.25
CA LEU A 113 7.13 -9.50 2.10
C LEU A 113 6.26 -8.37 1.56
N VAL A 114 5.43 -8.62 0.54
CA VAL A 114 4.48 -7.62 0.03
C VAL A 114 3.44 -7.24 1.08
N GLY A 115 2.96 -8.19 1.87
CA GLY A 115 2.06 -7.93 3.00
C GLY A 115 2.67 -7.01 4.04
N VAL A 116 3.95 -7.24 4.38
CA VAL A 116 4.72 -6.35 5.28
C VAL A 116 4.86 -4.96 4.67
N CYS A 117 5.25 -4.85 3.38
CA CYS A 117 5.33 -3.59 2.64
C CYS A 117 4.00 -2.80 2.68
N ASN A 118 2.88 -3.46 2.38
CA ASN A 118 1.56 -2.83 2.39
C ASN A 118 1.17 -2.36 3.80
N ALA A 119 1.52 -3.13 4.84
CA ALA A 119 1.26 -2.73 6.22
C ALA A 119 2.01 -1.45 6.60
N PHE A 120 3.29 -1.33 6.22
CA PHE A 120 4.05 -0.09 6.39
C PHE A 120 3.36 1.11 5.73
N TYR A 121 2.93 0.93 4.48
CA TYR A 121 2.26 1.98 3.72
C TYR A 121 0.95 2.42 4.35
N ILE A 122 0.09 1.49 4.76
CA ILE A 122 -1.20 1.82 5.37
C ILE A 122 -0.98 2.55 6.70
N THR A 123 -0.12 2.02 7.57
CA THR A 123 0.14 2.61 8.88
C THR A 123 0.74 4.01 8.75
N PHE A 124 1.74 4.18 7.89
CA PHE A 124 2.37 5.48 7.69
C PHE A 124 1.41 6.48 7.07
N ALA A 125 0.70 6.09 6.00
CA ALA A 125 -0.21 6.99 5.32
C ALA A 125 -1.37 7.40 6.24
N ASN A 126 -1.90 6.48 7.05
CA ASN A 126 -2.94 6.79 8.03
C ASN A 126 -2.44 7.76 9.12
N ALA A 127 -1.26 7.47 9.70
CA ALA A 127 -0.63 8.34 10.68
C ALA A 127 -0.42 9.75 10.10
N TYR A 128 0.16 9.85 8.90
CA TYR A 128 0.42 11.13 8.24
C TYR A 128 -0.84 11.95 8.01
N VAL A 129 -1.91 11.33 7.49
CA VAL A 129 -3.19 12.00 7.25
C VAL A 129 -3.82 12.46 8.57
N SER A 130 -3.79 11.62 9.61
CA SER A 130 -4.36 11.97 10.92
C SER A 130 -3.65 13.16 11.59
N GLU A 131 -2.34 13.27 11.40
CA GLU A 131 -1.48 14.28 11.99
C GLU A 131 -1.47 15.60 11.21
N SER A 132 -1.49 15.52 9.88
CA SER A 132 -1.40 16.69 9.01
C SER A 132 -2.76 17.35 8.79
N ALA A 133 -3.86 16.59 8.91
CA ALA A 133 -5.18 17.11 8.62
C ALA A 133 -5.65 18.19 9.63
N PRO A 134 -6.07 19.38 9.17
CA PRO A 134 -6.69 20.39 10.03
C PRO A 134 -8.04 19.87 10.57
N ARG A 135 -8.41 20.29 11.79
CA ARG A 135 -9.52 19.70 12.54
C ARG A 135 -10.87 19.70 11.77
N HIS A 136 -11.13 20.70 10.95
CA HIS A 136 -12.38 20.82 10.18
C HIS A 136 -12.40 19.97 8.89
N LEU A 137 -11.24 19.63 8.30
CA LEU A 137 -11.16 18.79 7.08
C LEU A 137 -10.76 17.33 7.36
N ARG A 138 -10.43 16.99 8.61
CA ARG A 138 -9.95 15.65 8.98
C ARG A 138 -10.88 14.52 8.55
N ALA A 139 -12.19 14.71 8.66
CA ALA A 139 -13.18 13.72 8.20
C ALA A 139 -13.17 13.55 6.68
N VAL A 140 -13.09 14.65 5.92
CA VAL A 140 -13.02 14.62 4.45
C VAL A 140 -11.75 13.92 3.97
N MET A 141 -10.61 14.24 4.59
CA MET A 141 -9.32 13.62 4.26
C MET A 141 -9.29 12.13 4.62
N GLY A 142 -9.88 11.75 5.76
CA GLY A 142 -10.06 10.34 6.14
C GLY A 142 -11.02 9.59 5.21
N GLY A 143 -12.08 10.24 4.73
CA GLY A 143 -13.00 9.68 3.74
C GLY A 143 -12.32 9.42 2.39
N LEU A 144 -11.51 10.39 1.90
CA LEU A 144 -10.69 10.21 0.71
C LEU A 144 -9.73 9.03 0.88
N PHE A 145 -9.04 8.94 2.02
CA PHE A 145 -8.16 7.82 2.33
C PHE A 145 -8.89 6.47 2.23
N GLY A 146 -10.13 6.38 2.71
CA GLY A 146 -10.95 5.15 2.65
C GLY A 146 -11.43 4.77 1.25
N ILE A 147 -11.57 5.71 0.32
CA ILE A 147 -11.99 5.44 -1.07
C ILE A 147 -10.82 4.97 -1.94
N MET A 148 -9.58 5.33 -1.59
CA MET A 148 -8.40 5.02 -2.41
C MET A 148 -8.15 3.51 -2.64
N PRO A 149 -8.32 2.60 -1.66
CA PRO A 149 -8.25 1.17 -1.91
C PRO A 149 -9.24 0.70 -2.98
N THR A 150 -10.44 1.26 -3.03
CA THR A 150 -11.45 0.90 -4.05
C THR A 150 -10.98 1.30 -5.45
N ILE A 151 -10.40 2.49 -5.60
CA ILE A 151 -9.81 2.94 -6.87
C ILE A 151 -8.65 2.02 -7.28
N GLY A 152 -7.81 1.65 -6.31
CA GLY A 152 -6.73 0.67 -6.51
C GLY A 152 -7.25 -0.68 -7.01
N GLY A 153 -8.30 -1.20 -6.38
CA GLY A 153 -8.92 -2.47 -6.76
C GLY A 153 -9.53 -2.44 -8.16
N MET A 154 -10.10 -1.30 -8.57
CA MET A 154 -10.55 -1.11 -9.94
C MET A 154 -9.40 -1.16 -10.94
N LEU A 155 -8.29 -0.44 -10.67
CA LEU A 155 -7.09 -0.48 -11.51
C LEU A 155 -6.49 -1.89 -11.58
N GLY A 156 -6.44 -2.62 -10.46
CA GLY A 156 -5.99 -4.01 -10.40
C GLY A 156 -6.88 -4.94 -11.23
N THR A 157 -8.20 -4.76 -11.16
CA THR A 157 -9.14 -5.54 -11.98
C THR A 157 -8.97 -5.26 -13.47
N VAL A 158 -8.71 -4.00 -13.85
CA VAL A 158 -8.47 -3.62 -15.26
C VAL A 158 -7.20 -4.27 -15.80
N THR A 159 -6.08 -4.23 -15.06
CA THR A 159 -4.83 -4.84 -15.51
C THR A 159 -4.93 -6.36 -15.64
N VAL A 160 -5.62 -7.00 -14.71
CA VAL A 160 -5.98 -8.43 -14.78
C VAL A 160 -6.83 -8.72 -16.02
N TYR A 161 -7.84 -7.89 -16.29
CA TYR A 161 -8.71 -8.08 -17.45
C TYR A 161 -7.93 -7.99 -18.76
N LEU A 162 -6.98 -7.04 -18.85
CA LEU A 162 -6.08 -6.92 -20.00
C LEU A 162 -5.15 -8.12 -20.15
N ALA A 163 -4.73 -8.74 -19.04
CA ALA A 163 -3.85 -9.92 -19.05
C ALA A 163 -4.58 -11.25 -19.25
N LYS A 164 -5.93 -11.29 -19.18
CA LYS A 164 -6.74 -12.51 -19.22
C LYS A 164 -6.55 -13.35 -20.50
N GLY A 165 -6.28 -12.70 -21.64
CA GLY A 165 -6.12 -13.38 -22.93
C GLY A 165 -4.81 -14.15 -23.10
N ILE A 166 -3.93 -14.12 -22.09
CA ILE A 166 -2.59 -14.68 -22.17
C ILE A 166 -2.58 -16.04 -21.45
N ASP A 167 -2.19 -17.10 -22.17
CA ASP A 167 -2.12 -18.47 -21.62
C ASP A 167 -0.73 -18.86 -21.08
N ASN A 168 0.26 -17.97 -21.25
CA ASN A 168 1.64 -18.16 -20.79
C ASN A 168 1.86 -17.54 -19.40
N GLN A 169 3.05 -17.75 -18.82
CA GLN A 169 3.47 -17.15 -17.52
C GLN A 169 3.32 -15.61 -17.49
N LEU A 170 3.35 -14.96 -18.66
CA LEU A 170 3.08 -13.52 -18.80
C LEU A 170 1.71 -13.09 -18.24
N CYS A 171 0.74 -13.98 -18.10
CA CYS A 171 -0.60 -13.66 -17.60
C CYS A 171 -0.59 -13.07 -16.18
N TYR A 172 0.30 -13.57 -15.30
CA TYR A 172 0.43 -13.08 -13.93
C TYR A 172 1.63 -12.12 -13.77
N GLN A 173 2.66 -12.27 -14.60
CA GLN A 173 3.83 -11.38 -14.57
C GLN A 173 3.51 -9.94 -15.00
N ILE A 174 2.58 -9.72 -15.94
CA ILE A 174 2.20 -8.37 -16.36
C ILE A 174 1.53 -7.59 -15.20
N PRO A 175 0.48 -8.12 -14.54
CA PRO A 175 -0.09 -7.46 -13.35
C PRO A 175 0.94 -7.25 -12.23
N LEU A 176 1.86 -8.21 -12.00
CA LEU A 176 2.98 -8.08 -11.05
C LEU A 176 3.95 -6.96 -11.44
N ALA A 177 4.32 -6.84 -12.71
CA ALA A 177 5.21 -5.79 -13.19
C ALA A 177 4.59 -4.39 -12.98
N CYS A 178 3.27 -4.27 -13.18
CA CYS A 178 2.55 -3.03 -12.90
C CYS A 178 2.57 -2.64 -11.41
N LEU A 179 2.71 -3.59 -10.47
CA LEU A 179 2.86 -3.27 -9.05
C LEU A 179 4.16 -2.52 -8.73
N PHE A 180 5.20 -2.60 -9.56
CA PHE A 180 6.43 -1.83 -9.37
C PHE A 180 6.23 -0.31 -9.59
N PHE A 181 5.18 0.09 -10.31
CA PHE A 181 4.88 1.49 -10.57
C PHE A 181 4.64 2.27 -9.27
N PHE A 182 3.77 1.75 -8.40
CA PHE A 182 3.37 2.44 -7.17
C PHE A 182 4.49 2.64 -6.14
N PRO A 183 5.31 1.64 -5.73
CA PRO A 183 6.43 1.87 -4.82
C PRO A 183 7.45 2.83 -5.43
N THR A 184 7.67 2.81 -6.75
CA THR A 184 8.54 3.77 -7.43
C THR A 184 8.02 5.20 -7.27
N VAL A 185 6.72 5.41 -7.53
CA VAL A 185 6.09 6.73 -7.35
C VAL A 185 6.15 7.14 -5.87
N LEU A 186 5.88 6.23 -4.93
CA LEU A 186 5.96 6.53 -3.50
C LEU A 186 7.37 6.90 -3.03
N CYS A 187 8.42 6.22 -3.52
CA CYS A 187 9.81 6.58 -3.23
C CYS A 187 10.14 7.99 -3.72
N VAL A 188 9.75 8.33 -4.96
CA VAL A 188 9.97 9.68 -5.50
C VAL A 188 9.22 10.72 -4.69
N MET A 189 7.97 10.43 -4.31
CA MET A 189 7.16 11.36 -3.51
C MET A 189 7.70 11.50 -2.07
N ALA A 190 8.25 10.44 -1.48
CA ALA A 190 8.85 10.49 -0.15
C ALA A 190 10.02 11.48 -0.04
N VAL A 191 10.71 11.79 -1.16
CA VAL A 191 11.77 12.82 -1.19
C VAL A 191 11.19 14.23 -1.04
N PHE A 192 10.01 14.49 -1.58
CA PHE A 192 9.38 15.82 -1.57
C PHE A 192 8.49 16.08 -0.37
N ILE A 193 8.04 15.01 0.32
CA ILE A 193 7.09 15.14 1.42
C ILE A 193 7.85 15.49 2.71
N PRO A 194 7.53 16.62 3.36
CA PRO A 194 8.11 16.95 4.65
C PRO A 194 7.67 15.91 5.69
N GLU A 195 8.60 15.54 6.58
CA GLU A 195 8.29 14.67 7.73
C GLU A 195 7.05 15.16 8.50
N SER A 196 6.28 14.23 9.06
CA SER A 196 5.06 14.58 9.79
C SER A 196 5.38 15.51 10.97
N PRO A 197 4.46 16.44 11.33
CA PRO A 197 4.71 17.40 12.40
C PRO A 197 5.07 16.75 13.75
N ARG A 198 4.51 15.56 14.06
CA ARG A 198 4.85 14.83 15.29
C ARG A 198 6.21 14.15 15.21
N GLY A 199 6.60 13.63 14.04
CA GLY A 199 7.95 13.07 13.84
C GLY A 199 9.04 14.11 14.10
N ARG A 200 8.84 15.34 13.62
CA ARG A 200 9.71 16.48 13.94
C ARG A 200 9.74 16.79 15.43
N ALA A 201 8.58 16.89 16.08
CA ALA A 201 8.51 17.17 17.52
C ALA A 201 9.11 16.05 18.39
N GLN A 202 9.03 14.79 17.96
CA GLN A 202 9.66 13.67 18.66
C GLN A 202 11.19 13.67 18.49
N ARG A 203 11.69 13.97 17.30
CA ARG A 203 13.13 14.15 17.06
C ARG A 203 13.69 15.32 17.86
N GLU A 204 13.01 16.46 17.85
CA GLU A 204 13.41 17.64 18.63
C GLU A 204 13.44 17.33 20.14
N LYS A 205 12.45 16.60 20.66
CA LYS A 205 12.48 16.11 22.06
C LYS A 205 13.60 15.12 22.32
N ALA A 206 13.91 14.22 21.37
CA ALA A 206 14.98 13.24 21.51
C ALA A 206 16.38 13.87 21.40
N GLU A 207 16.52 14.93 20.61
CA GLU A 207 17.74 15.73 20.50
C GLU A 207 17.91 16.63 21.73
N ALA A 208 16.83 17.26 22.22
CA ALA A 208 16.86 18.06 23.45
C ALA A 208 17.07 17.23 24.73
N ALA A 209 16.89 15.91 24.67
CA ALA A 209 17.15 14.98 25.77
C ALA A 209 18.60 14.46 25.82
N ARG A 210 19.46 14.87 24.88
CA ARG A 210 20.91 14.65 24.92
C ARG A 210 21.62 15.90 25.43
#